data_AF-A0A257K2U8-F1
#
_entry.id   AF-A0A257K2U8-F1
#
_cell.length_a   1.000
_cell.length_b   1.000
_cell.length_c   1.000
_cell.angle_alpha   90.00
_cell.angle_beta   90.00
_cell.angle_gamma   90.00
#
_symmetry.space_group_name_H-M   'P 1'
#
loop_
_entity.id
_entity.type
_entity.pdbx_description
1 polymer ?
#
loop_
_entity_poly.entity_id
_entity_poly.type
_entity_poly.pdbx_seq_one_letter_code
_entity_poly.pdbx_strand_id
1 'polypeptide(L)'
;MKHPPVLRPLLLLLPVLAALAADPARALGPAEVFAQVSPSVWRVQTLDRDGLLLGQGSGVVIAPQQLVTNCHVLAKARRVQVRHEGQAEALPARLVLWDPPRDLCQLSVDGLTAPAVQLQPTPQVAVGQPAYAIGHPKGLDLTMSAGLVSSLRRNDAAQLVLIQTSAAISGGSSGGGLFSDQGALLGLTTIASVTADAQNLNFAIPADWIADLPRRHAAGQAAQAAARAGSAASK
;
A
#
# COMPACT_ATOMS: atom_id res chain seq x y z
N MET A 1 -88.23 4.72 -13.62
CA MET A 1 -87.42 3.95 -14.59
C MET A 1 -85.97 4.06 -14.17
N LYS A 2 -85.26 2.92 -14.06
CA LYS A 2 -83.95 2.79 -13.40
C LYS A 2 -82.83 3.40 -14.26
N HIS A 3 -81.99 4.29 -13.71
CA HIS A 3 -80.72 4.67 -14.32
C HIS A 3 -79.67 3.55 -14.10
N PRO A 4 -78.85 3.21 -15.10
CA PRO A 4 -77.77 2.23 -14.92
C PRO A 4 -76.60 2.87 -14.13
N PRO A 5 -75.81 2.07 -13.40
CA PRO A 5 -74.67 2.59 -12.65
C PRO A 5 -73.51 2.93 -13.60
N VAL A 6 -72.92 4.10 -13.40
CA VAL A 6 -71.71 4.55 -14.12
C VAL A 6 -70.49 3.88 -13.47
N LEU A 7 -69.80 3.03 -14.22
CA LEU A 7 -68.58 2.35 -13.78
C LEU A 7 -67.41 3.36 -13.80
N ARG A 8 -66.87 3.74 -12.64
CA ARG A 8 -65.63 4.53 -12.54
C ARG A 8 -64.42 3.62 -12.80
N PRO A 9 -63.49 3.96 -13.71
CA PRO A 9 -62.29 3.18 -13.89
C PRO A 9 -61.37 3.40 -12.69
N LEU A 10 -61.05 2.32 -11.98
CA LEU A 10 -60.05 2.31 -10.93
C LEU A 10 -58.67 2.32 -11.59
N LEU A 11 -58.01 3.48 -11.62
CA LEU A 11 -56.65 3.61 -12.11
C LEU A 11 -55.69 2.98 -11.08
N LEU A 12 -55.23 1.75 -11.36
CA LEU A 12 -54.19 1.09 -10.55
C LEU A 12 -52.84 1.77 -10.83
N LEU A 13 -52.43 2.68 -9.96
CA LEU A 13 -51.06 3.19 -9.88
C LEU A 13 -50.17 2.08 -9.30
N LEU A 14 -49.47 1.35 -10.18
CA LEU A 14 -48.40 0.46 -9.78
C LEU A 14 -47.21 1.30 -9.30
N PRO A 15 -46.66 1.06 -8.09
CA PRO A 15 -45.44 1.73 -7.67
C PRO A 15 -44.28 1.17 -8.51
N VAL A 16 -43.64 2.03 -9.31
CA VAL A 16 -42.35 1.71 -9.93
C VAL A 16 -41.31 1.72 -8.80
N LEU A 17 -41.03 0.54 -8.25
CA LEU A 17 -39.93 0.37 -7.31
C LEU A 17 -38.63 0.38 -8.13
N ALA A 18 -38.03 1.56 -8.27
CA ALA A 18 -36.70 1.69 -8.84
C ALA A 18 -35.69 1.04 -7.87
N ALA A 19 -35.33 -0.21 -8.14
CA ALA A 19 -34.21 -0.84 -7.47
C ALA A 19 -32.94 -0.08 -7.85
N LEU A 20 -32.35 0.63 -6.87
CA LEU A 20 -30.98 1.13 -6.95
C LEU A 20 -30.05 -0.10 -6.97
N ALA A 21 -29.85 -0.68 -8.14
CA ALA A 21 -28.75 -1.61 -8.34
C ALA A 21 -27.47 -0.81 -8.11
N ALA A 22 -26.70 -1.18 -7.09
CA ALA A 22 -25.34 -0.67 -6.93
C ALA A 22 -24.58 -0.99 -8.22
N ASP A 23 -24.12 0.04 -8.92
CA ASP A 23 -23.27 -0.14 -10.10
C ASP A 23 -22.08 -1.02 -9.68
N PRO A 24 -21.81 -2.16 -10.35
CA PRO A 24 -20.60 -2.90 -10.07
C PRO A 24 -19.43 -1.96 -10.30
N ALA A 25 -18.61 -1.76 -9.26
CA ALA A 25 -17.51 -0.79 -9.28
C ALA A 25 -16.71 -0.94 -10.57
N ARG A 26 -16.81 0.06 -11.44
CA ARG A 26 -16.16 0.05 -12.76
C ARG A 26 -14.66 -0.07 -12.57
N ALA A 27 -14.03 -1.05 -13.23
CA ALA A 27 -12.58 -1.14 -13.30
C ALA A 27 -12.01 0.15 -13.92
N LEU A 28 -11.06 0.76 -13.24
CA LEU A 28 -10.39 1.98 -13.68
C LEU A 28 -9.31 1.64 -14.70
N GLY A 29 -9.16 2.51 -15.70
CA GLY A 29 -8.02 2.45 -16.61
C GLY A 29 -6.71 2.83 -15.88
N PRO A 30 -5.53 2.46 -16.43
CA PRO A 30 -4.24 2.74 -15.78
C PRO A 30 -4.01 4.22 -15.45
N ALA A 31 -4.41 5.13 -16.34
CA ALA A 31 -4.29 6.57 -16.11
C ALA A 31 -5.18 7.06 -14.96
N GLU A 32 -6.37 6.49 -14.80
CA GLU A 32 -7.31 6.82 -13.73
C GLU A 32 -6.79 6.30 -12.38
N VAL A 33 -6.28 5.06 -12.35
CA VAL A 33 -5.60 4.51 -11.17
C VAL A 33 -4.43 5.41 -10.77
N PHE A 34 -3.57 5.77 -11.71
CA PHE A 34 -2.42 6.64 -11.43
C PHE A 34 -2.85 8.00 -10.86
N ALA A 35 -3.81 8.68 -11.50
CA ALA A 35 -4.33 9.97 -11.03
C ALA A 35 -4.94 9.87 -9.61
N GLN A 36 -5.63 8.76 -9.32
CA GLN A 36 -6.23 8.52 -8.01
C GLN A 36 -5.18 8.33 -6.90
N VAL A 37 -4.15 7.51 -7.12
CA VAL A 37 -3.24 7.08 -6.05
C VAL A 37 -1.91 7.84 -6.01
N SER A 38 -1.51 8.53 -7.08
CA SER A 38 -0.25 9.29 -7.13
C SER A 38 -0.10 10.36 -6.03
N PRO A 39 -1.15 11.05 -5.53
CA PRO A 39 -1.01 11.96 -4.39
C PRO A 39 -0.58 11.26 -3.08
N SER A 40 -0.82 9.95 -2.99
CA SER A 40 -0.56 9.12 -1.80
C SER A 40 0.75 8.35 -1.87
N VAL A 41 1.51 8.42 -2.97
CA VAL A 41 2.80 7.73 -3.11
C VAL A 41 3.94 8.74 -3.06
N TRP A 42 4.73 8.67 -1.99
CA TRP A 42 5.75 9.66 -1.65
C TRP A 42 7.15 9.05 -1.76
N ARG A 43 8.14 9.89 -2.02
CA ARG A 43 9.56 9.50 -1.99
C ARG A 43 10.03 9.50 -0.55
N VAL A 44 10.69 8.43 -0.13
CA VAL A 44 11.35 8.33 1.19
C VAL A 44 12.84 8.52 0.98
N GLN A 45 13.45 9.42 1.76
CA GLN A 45 14.88 9.68 1.71
C GLN A 45 15.49 9.47 3.09
N THR A 46 16.61 8.76 3.13
CA THR A 46 17.38 8.56 4.35
C THR A 46 18.63 9.42 4.31
N LEU A 47 18.94 10.07 5.42
CA LEU A 47 20.11 10.93 5.54
C LEU A 47 20.97 10.50 6.73
N ASP A 48 22.25 10.83 6.66
CA ASP A 48 23.18 10.68 7.78
C ASP A 48 23.02 11.80 8.82
N ARG A 49 23.99 11.93 9.72
CA ARG A 49 23.96 12.95 10.79
C ARG A 49 24.15 14.37 10.24
N ASP A 50 24.90 14.50 9.16
CA ASP A 50 25.28 15.77 8.55
C ASP A 50 24.25 16.22 7.49
N GLY A 51 23.27 15.37 7.20
CA GLY A 51 22.19 15.65 6.25
C GLY A 51 22.52 15.24 4.82
N LEU A 52 23.55 14.42 4.61
CA LEU A 52 23.86 13.86 3.29
C LEU A 52 22.94 12.67 2.99
N LEU A 53 22.49 12.59 1.74
CA LEU A 53 21.62 11.51 1.27
C LEU A 53 22.36 10.17 1.31
N LEU A 54 21.86 9.22 2.09
CA LEU A 54 22.37 7.85 2.20
C LEU A 54 21.66 6.89 1.24
N GLY A 55 20.36 7.11 1.04
CA GLY A 55 19.52 6.23 0.27
C GLY A 55 18.14 6.79 0.05
N GLN A 56 17.38 6.08 -0.77
CA GLN A 56 16.01 6.46 -1.09
C GLN A 56 15.16 5.24 -1.43
N GLY A 57 13.87 5.41 -1.24
CA GLY A 57 12.83 4.48 -1.65
C GLY A 57 11.53 5.24 -1.85
N SER A 58 10.44 4.51 -1.71
CA SER A 58 9.08 5.02 -1.84
C SER A 58 8.28 4.71 -0.57
N GLY A 59 7.13 5.33 -0.45
CA GLY A 59 6.23 5.17 0.69
C GLY A 59 4.79 5.45 0.29
N VAL A 60 3.84 4.84 1.00
CA VAL A 60 2.41 4.98 0.71
C VAL A 60 1.68 5.54 1.93
N VAL A 61 0.84 6.55 1.71
CA VAL A 61 0.01 7.17 2.75
C VAL A 61 -1.19 6.28 3.04
N ILE A 62 -1.33 5.86 4.30
CA ILE A 62 -2.37 4.91 4.76
C ILE A 62 -3.37 5.54 5.73
N ALA A 63 -3.03 6.68 6.31
CA ALA A 63 -3.85 7.44 7.25
C ALA A 63 -3.26 8.85 7.39
N PRO A 64 -3.99 9.82 8.01
CA PRO A 64 -3.46 11.16 8.23
C PRO A 64 -2.09 11.13 8.92
N GLN A 65 -1.11 11.79 8.32
CA GLN A 65 0.28 11.85 8.82
C GLN A 65 0.98 10.49 8.96
N GLN A 66 0.42 9.42 8.39
CA GLN A 66 0.97 8.07 8.47
C GLN A 66 1.32 7.53 7.09
N LEU A 67 2.58 7.15 6.94
CA LEU A 67 3.14 6.59 5.73
C LEU A 67 3.81 5.26 6.04
N VAL A 68 3.58 4.26 5.21
CA VAL A 68 4.28 2.96 5.30
C VAL A 68 5.34 2.85 4.20
N THR A 69 6.41 2.12 4.50
CA THR A 69 7.51 1.83 3.59
C THR A 69 8.17 0.51 3.99
N ASN A 70 9.17 0.06 3.23
CA ASN A 70 9.97 -1.07 3.64
C ASN A 70 10.98 -0.70 4.72
N CYS A 71 11.22 -1.58 5.68
CA CYS A 71 12.21 -1.32 6.74
C CYS A 71 13.63 -1.21 6.21
N HIS A 72 13.99 -1.98 5.18
CA HIS A 72 15.34 -1.92 4.59
C HIS A 72 15.63 -0.56 3.94
N VAL A 73 14.62 0.17 3.46
CA VAL A 73 14.78 1.54 2.94
C VAL A 73 15.32 2.47 4.03
N LEU A 74 14.92 2.24 5.28
CA LEU A 74 15.31 3.02 6.45
C LEU A 74 16.64 2.58 7.08
N ALA A 75 17.28 1.55 6.53
CA ALA A 75 18.49 0.99 7.09
C ALA A 75 19.60 2.06 7.16
N LYS A 76 20.32 2.08 8.30
CA LYS A 76 21.43 3.01 8.60
C LYS A 76 21.05 4.49 8.66
N ALA A 77 19.80 4.86 8.41
CA ALA A 77 19.34 6.25 8.49
C ALA A 77 19.62 6.86 9.87
N ARG A 78 19.98 8.13 9.88
CA ARG A 78 20.03 8.96 11.09
C ARG A 78 18.87 9.95 11.10
N ARG A 79 18.47 10.40 9.92
CA ARG A 79 17.28 11.20 9.68
C ARG A 79 16.50 10.60 8.51
N VAL A 80 15.19 10.77 8.53
CA VAL A 80 14.30 10.38 7.43
C VAL A 80 13.48 11.60 7.06
N GLN A 81 13.31 11.81 5.76
CA GLN A 81 12.40 12.81 5.22
C GLN A 81 11.61 12.21 4.06
N VAL A 82 10.45 12.80 3.77
CA VAL A 82 9.64 12.42 2.61
C VAL A 82 9.42 13.61 1.69
N ARG A 83 9.29 13.33 0.38
CA ARG A 83 9.03 14.34 -0.65
C ARG A 83 7.95 13.87 -1.60
N HIS A 84 7.19 14.82 -2.14
CA HIS A 84 6.18 14.57 -3.16
C HIS A 84 6.25 15.67 -4.22
N GLU A 85 5.84 15.35 -5.44
CA GLU A 85 5.82 16.31 -6.54
C GLU A 85 4.79 17.41 -6.24
N GLY A 86 5.23 18.67 -6.23
CA GLY A 86 4.39 19.81 -5.85
C GLY A 86 4.52 20.24 -4.38
N GLN A 87 5.25 19.49 -3.55
CA GLN A 87 5.71 19.99 -2.25
C GLN A 87 7.05 20.73 -2.41
N ALA A 88 7.09 21.99 -1.98
CA ALA A 88 8.29 22.82 -2.06
C ALA A 88 9.43 22.25 -1.19
N GLU A 89 9.10 21.84 0.03
CA GLU A 89 10.06 21.35 1.01
C GLU A 89 9.89 19.85 1.30
N ALA A 90 10.97 19.22 1.78
CA ALA A 90 10.89 17.86 2.30
C ALA A 90 10.29 17.87 3.71
N LEU A 91 9.41 16.92 4.00
CA LEU A 91 8.80 16.80 5.32
C LEU A 91 9.60 15.85 6.21
N PRO A 92 9.90 16.22 7.47
CA PRO A 92 10.58 15.31 8.39
C PRO A 92 9.69 14.12 8.75
N ALA A 93 10.29 12.93 8.84
CA ALA A 93 9.58 11.70 9.16
C ALA A 93 10.26 10.96 10.33
N ARG A 94 9.46 10.34 11.19
CA ARG A 94 9.93 9.54 12.33
C ARG A 94 9.40 8.12 12.24
N LEU A 95 10.26 7.13 12.46
CA LEU A 95 9.84 5.74 12.58
C LEU A 95 9.02 5.55 13.84
N VAL A 96 7.78 5.09 13.70
CA VAL A 96 6.86 4.88 14.84
C VAL A 96 6.50 3.43 15.06
N LEU A 97 6.37 2.61 14.01
CA LEU A 97 6.18 1.17 14.11
C LEU A 97 7.11 0.43 13.16
N TRP A 98 7.51 -0.77 13.54
CA TRP A 98 8.44 -1.59 12.75
C TRP A 98 8.18 -3.08 12.92
N ASP A 99 8.42 -3.81 11.84
CA ASP A 99 8.48 -5.26 11.78
C ASP A 99 9.55 -5.69 10.75
N PRO A 100 10.86 -5.66 11.11
CA PRO A 100 11.94 -6.04 10.20
C PRO A 100 11.81 -7.45 9.61
N PRO A 101 11.36 -8.49 10.34
CA PRO A 101 11.09 -9.80 9.74
C PRO A 101 10.10 -9.78 8.57
N ARG A 102 9.14 -8.85 8.57
CA ARG A 102 8.18 -8.65 7.46
C ARG A 102 8.57 -7.47 6.54
N ASP A 103 9.74 -6.88 6.76
CA ASP A 103 10.25 -5.70 6.04
C ASP A 103 9.21 -4.57 5.90
N LEU A 104 8.45 -4.32 6.96
CA LEU A 104 7.35 -3.34 7.00
C LEU A 104 7.56 -2.34 8.15
N CYS A 105 7.62 -1.05 7.79
CA CYS A 105 7.84 0.03 8.73
C CYS A 105 6.81 1.15 8.49
N GLN A 106 6.36 1.78 9.57
CA GLN A 106 5.46 2.94 9.53
C GLN A 106 6.17 4.18 10.07
N LEU A 107 6.05 5.26 9.31
CA LEU A 107 6.52 6.58 9.62
C LEU A 107 5.36 7.49 10.02
N SER A 108 5.60 8.35 11.02
CA SER A 108 4.84 9.56 11.26
C SER A 108 5.49 10.69 10.49
N VAL A 109 4.70 11.47 9.74
CA VAL A 109 5.19 12.58 8.92
C VAL A 109 4.41 13.83 9.26
N ASP A 110 5.08 14.77 9.95
CA ASP A 110 4.45 16.02 10.36
C ASP A 110 4.21 16.90 9.12
N GLY A 111 3.00 17.46 8.99
CA GLY A 111 2.63 18.32 7.85
C GLY A 111 2.22 17.57 6.57
N LEU A 112 2.23 16.23 6.59
CA LEU A 112 1.77 15.42 5.46
C LEU A 112 0.27 15.61 5.23
N THR A 113 -0.07 16.12 4.05
CA THR A 113 -1.46 16.29 3.59
C THR A 113 -1.63 15.54 2.27
N ALA A 114 -2.23 14.36 2.34
CA ALA A 114 -2.51 13.49 1.20
C ALA A 114 -3.66 12.53 1.55
N PRO A 115 -4.44 12.05 0.56
CA PRO A 115 -5.46 11.05 0.81
C PRO A 115 -4.83 9.71 1.25
N ALA A 116 -5.50 9.00 2.15
CA ALA A 116 -5.14 7.63 2.49
C ALA A 116 -5.63 6.68 1.39
N VAL A 117 -4.80 5.71 1.01
CA VAL A 117 -5.21 4.68 0.06
C VAL A 117 -6.13 3.66 0.74
N GLN A 118 -7.03 3.05 -0.04
CA GLN A 118 -7.78 1.89 0.42
C GLN A 118 -6.89 0.65 0.35
N LEU A 119 -7.04 -0.27 1.30
CA LEU A 119 -6.31 -1.53 1.32
C LEU A 119 -7.22 -2.62 0.76
N GLN A 120 -6.69 -3.48 -0.11
CA GLN A 120 -7.40 -4.66 -0.57
C GLN A 120 -7.02 -5.87 0.29
N PRO A 121 -7.99 -6.50 0.98
CA PRO A 121 -7.75 -7.73 1.71
C PRO A 121 -7.10 -8.81 0.83
N THR A 122 -6.06 -9.45 1.36
CA THR A 122 -5.32 -10.55 0.73
C THR A 122 -6.24 -11.66 0.21
N PRO A 123 -7.30 -12.09 0.92
CA PRO A 123 -8.22 -13.10 0.38
C PRO A 123 -8.96 -12.68 -0.90
N GLN A 124 -9.02 -11.38 -1.19
CA GLN A 124 -9.63 -10.82 -2.39
C GLN A 124 -8.62 -10.61 -3.52
N VAL A 125 -7.32 -10.88 -3.29
CA VAL A 125 -6.29 -10.78 -4.32
C VAL A 125 -6.28 -12.06 -5.15
N ALA A 126 -6.51 -11.94 -6.45
CA ALA A 126 -6.58 -13.04 -7.39
C ALA A 126 -5.38 -13.06 -8.33
N VAL A 127 -4.83 -14.26 -8.58
CA VAL A 127 -3.85 -14.45 -9.65
C VAL A 127 -4.50 -14.15 -11.00
N GLY A 128 -3.83 -13.37 -11.84
CA GLY A 128 -4.33 -12.92 -13.15
C GLY A 128 -5.02 -11.55 -13.13
N GLN A 129 -5.30 -10.95 -11.97
CA GLN A 129 -5.87 -9.60 -11.93
C GLN A 129 -4.84 -8.53 -12.33
N PRO A 130 -5.28 -7.38 -12.89
CA PRO A 130 -4.40 -6.24 -13.14
C PRO A 130 -3.69 -5.77 -11.88
N ALA A 131 -2.42 -5.39 -12.04
CA ALA A 131 -1.61 -4.83 -10.97
C ALA A 131 -0.73 -3.69 -11.49
N TYR A 132 -0.72 -2.58 -10.76
CA TYR A 132 0.00 -1.36 -11.11
C TYR A 132 1.02 -1.04 -10.01
N ALA A 133 2.31 -1.11 -10.33
CA ALA A 133 3.37 -0.73 -9.40
C ALA A 133 3.67 0.76 -9.58
N ILE A 134 3.58 1.53 -8.50
CA ILE A 134 3.77 2.99 -8.49
C ILE A 134 4.79 3.35 -7.41
N GLY A 135 5.83 4.09 -7.80
CA GLY A 135 6.90 4.52 -6.91
C GLY A 135 7.96 5.39 -7.61
N HIS A 136 9.11 5.58 -6.98
CA HIS A 136 10.20 6.46 -7.42
C HIS A 136 11.45 5.67 -7.84
N PRO A 137 11.43 5.00 -9.00
CA PRO A 137 12.57 4.20 -9.46
C PRO A 137 13.81 5.07 -9.67
N LYS A 138 14.93 4.65 -9.09
CA LYS A 138 16.26 5.28 -9.18
C LYS A 138 16.28 6.75 -8.74
N GLY A 139 15.28 7.20 -7.96
CA GLY A 139 15.11 8.60 -7.59
C GLY A 139 14.62 9.50 -8.73
N LEU A 140 14.12 8.92 -9.80
CA LEU A 140 13.37 9.64 -10.83
C LEU A 140 11.98 10.04 -10.30
N ASP A 141 11.27 10.79 -11.13
CA ASP A 141 9.88 11.18 -10.93
C ASP A 141 8.96 9.97 -10.70
N LEU A 142 7.79 10.24 -10.13
CA LEU A 142 6.82 9.20 -9.80
C LEU A 142 6.44 8.42 -11.07
N THR A 143 6.71 7.12 -11.06
CA THR A 143 6.57 6.25 -12.22
C THR A 143 5.57 5.14 -11.94
N MET A 144 4.79 4.78 -12.95
CA MET A 144 3.93 3.61 -12.96
C MET A 144 4.46 2.55 -13.92
N SER A 145 4.39 1.29 -13.52
CA SER A 145 4.46 0.13 -14.40
C SER A 145 3.19 -0.71 -14.25
N ALA A 146 2.80 -1.41 -15.31
CA ALA A 146 1.60 -2.24 -15.34
C ALA A 146 1.99 -3.71 -15.55
N GLY A 147 1.20 -4.60 -14.96
CA GLY A 147 1.32 -6.03 -15.11
C GLY A 147 0.13 -6.73 -14.48
N LEU A 148 0.34 -7.95 -14.01
CA LEU A 148 -0.66 -8.78 -13.36
C LEU A 148 -0.13 -9.29 -12.01
N VAL A 149 -1.03 -9.72 -11.13
CA VAL A 149 -0.65 -10.64 -10.05
C VAL A 149 -0.31 -12.00 -10.69
N SER A 150 0.95 -12.39 -10.67
CA SER A 150 1.43 -13.63 -11.31
C SER A 150 1.31 -14.84 -10.40
N SER A 151 1.44 -14.66 -9.08
CA SER A 151 1.34 -15.74 -8.09
C SER A 151 1.20 -15.19 -6.68
N LEU A 152 0.69 -16.01 -5.77
CA LEU A 152 0.65 -15.75 -4.34
C LEU A 152 1.62 -16.71 -3.64
N ARG A 153 2.75 -16.18 -3.15
CA ARG A 153 3.82 -16.99 -2.55
C ARG A 153 3.54 -17.24 -1.08
N ARG A 154 3.52 -18.51 -0.68
CA ARG A 154 3.23 -18.94 0.70
C ARG A 154 4.43 -19.65 1.30
N ASN A 155 4.57 -19.57 2.62
CA ASN A 155 5.53 -20.38 3.38
C ASN A 155 4.98 -21.80 3.63
N ASP A 156 5.76 -22.63 4.34
CA ASP A 156 5.38 -24.02 4.67
C ASP A 156 4.10 -24.11 5.54
N ALA A 157 3.79 -23.06 6.29
CA ALA A 157 2.54 -22.93 7.05
C ALA A 157 1.36 -22.42 6.21
N ALA A 158 1.48 -22.40 4.88
CA ALA A 158 0.51 -21.88 3.92
C ALA A 158 0.14 -20.40 4.11
N GLN A 159 0.92 -19.62 4.86
CA GLN A 159 0.69 -18.20 5.05
C GLN A 159 1.25 -17.42 3.87
N LEU A 160 0.49 -16.45 3.33
CA LEU A 160 1.00 -15.57 2.28
C LEU A 160 2.20 -14.79 2.82
N VAL A 161 3.30 -14.81 2.10
CA VAL A 161 4.52 -14.05 2.42
C VAL A 161 4.84 -12.99 1.38
N LEU A 162 4.52 -13.22 0.11
CA LEU A 162 4.76 -12.26 -0.98
C LEU A 162 3.66 -12.38 -2.05
N ILE A 163 3.31 -11.24 -2.63
CA ILE A 163 2.54 -11.16 -3.87
C ILE A 163 3.57 -11.08 -5.01
N GLN A 164 3.53 -12.02 -5.94
CA GLN A 164 4.36 -11.95 -7.15
C GLN A 164 3.62 -11.20 -8.24
N THR A 165 4.32 -10.32 -8.96
CA THR A 165 3.76 -9.56 -10.07
C THR A 165 4.70 -9.51 -11.28
N SER A 166 4.12 -9.36 -12.46
CA SER A 166 4.85 -9.04 -13.69
C SER A 166 5.05 -7.53 -13.88
N ALA A 167 4.41 -6.68 -13.07
CA ALA A 167 4.66 -5.24 -13.09
C ALA A 167 6.12 -4.98 -12.71
N ALA A 168 6.84 -4.22 -13.53
CA ALA A 168 8.27 -3.99 -13.36
C ALA A 168 8.56 -3.18 -12.08
N ILE A 169 9.49 -3.67 -11.27
CA ILE A 169 9.98 -3.00 -10.05
C ILE A 169 11.50 -2.84 -10.18
N SER A 170 12.03 -1.70 -9.77
CA SER A 170 13.49 -1.44 -9.79
C SER A 170 13.95 -0.74 -8.50
N GLY A 171 15.26 -0.60 -8.32
CA GLY A 171 15.82 0.13 -7.16
C GLY A 171 15.20 1.51 -7.03
N GLY A 172 14.80 1.92 -5.82
CA GLY A 172 14.04 3.15 -5.54
C GLY A 172 12.52 2.96 -5.47
N SER A 173 11.97 1.93 -6.13
CA SER A 173 10.55 1.57 -6.00
C SER A 173 10.23 0.86 -4.68
N SER A 174 11.21 0.36 -3.92
CA SER A 174 10.98 -0.28 -2.63
C SER A 174 10.16 0.59 -1.68
N GLY A 175 9.08 0.05 -1.13
CA GLY A 175 8.13 0.74 -0.25
C GLY A 175 7.06 1.53 -0.99
N GLY A 176 7.08 1.54 -2.33
CA GLY A 176 5.99 2.02 -3.17
C GLY A 176 4.79 1.07 -3.13
N GLY A 177 3.74 1.37 -3.90
CA GLY A 177 2.51 0.58 -3.86
C GLY A 177 2.33 -0.29 -5.11
N LEU A 178 1.82 -1.50 -4.90
CA LEU A 178 1.20 -2.33 -5.94
C LEU A 178 -0.32 -2.19 -5.80
N PHE A 179 -1.00 -1.66 -6.80
CA PHE A 179 -2.42 -1.31 -6.76
C PHE A 179 -3.26 -2.16 -7.72
N SER A 180 -4.52 -2.40 -7.37
CA SER A 180 -5.52 -3.01 -8.26
C SER A 180 -6.07 -2.01 -9.29
N ASP A 181 -6.91 -2.51 -10.20
CA ASP A 181 -7.73 -1.72 -11.11
C ASP A 181 -8.85 -0.92 -10.42
N GLN A 182 -8.94 -0.95 -9.09
CA GLN A 182 -9.80 -0.07 -8.29
C GLN A 182 -8.98 0.98 -7.51
N GLY A 183 -7.66 1.02 -7.70
CA GLY A 183 -6.76 1.87 -6.94
C GLY A 183 -6.57 1.43 -5.48
N ALA A 184 -6.98 0.21 -5.13
CA ALA A 184 -6.76 -0.35 -3.80
C ALA A 184 -5.35 -0.96 -3.70
N LEU A 185 -4.67 -0.72 -2.58
CA LEU A 185 -3.33 -1.20 -2.31
C LEU A 185 -3.36 -2.72 -2.05
N LEU A 186 -2.68 -3.47 -2.92
CA LEU A 186 -2.45 -4.91 -2.79
C LEU A 186 -1.26 -5.21 -1.88
N GLY A 187 -0.20 -4.40 -2.01
CA GLY A 187 1.03 -4.58 -1.25
C GLY A 187 2.09 -3.51 -1.49
N LEU A 188 3.19 -3.58 -0.74
CA LEU A 188 4.34 -2.69 -0.91
C LEU A 188 5.40 -3.32 -1.81
N THR A 189 5.75 -2.65 -2.90
CA THR A 189 6.77 -3.12 -3.84
C THR A 189 8.12 -3.31 -3.16
N THR A 190 8.84 -4.40 -3.44
CA THR A 190 10.17 -4.67 -2.86
C THR A 190 11.09 -5.39 -3.84
N ILE A 191 12.40 -5.09 -3.76
CA ILE A 191 13.46 -5.78 -4.53
C ILE A 191 14.27 -6.75 -3.68
N ALA A 192 14.06 -6.78 -2.36
CA ALA A 192 14.90 -7.55 -1.43
C ALA A 192 14.85 -9.06 -1.66
N SER A 193 13.86 -9.55 -2.41
CA SER A 193 13.63 -10.96 -2.70
C SER A 193 14.00 -11.39 -4.13
N VAL A 194 14.61 -10.51 -4.93
CA VAL A 194 14.93 -10.79 -6.35
C VAL A 194 16.42 -11.03 -6.54
N THR A 195 16.80 -12.16 -7.14
CA THR A 195 18.13 -12.36 -7.73
C THR A 195 18.19 -11.66 -9.08
N ALA A 196 19.31 -11.02 -9.42
CA ALA A 196 19.45 -10.14 -10.59
C ALA A 196 19.08 -10.78 -11.95
N ASP A 197 18.99 -12.11 -12.03
CA ASP A 197 18.80 -12.87 -13.26
C ASP A 197 17.34 -13.33 -13.52
N ALA A 198 16.39 -13.01 -12.63
CA ALA A 198 15.00 -13.43 -12.78
C ALA A 198 14.14 -12.37 -13.50
N GLN A 199 14.13 -12.39 -14.84
CA GLN A 199 13.29 -11.53 -15.66
C GLN A 199 11.79 -11.71 -15.29
N ASN A 200 11.06 -10.60 -15.12
CA ASN A 200 9.64 -10.57 -14.75
C ASN A 200 9.27 -11.24 -13.41
N LEU A 201 10.24 -11.43 -12.51
CA LEU A 201 9.99 -11.91 -11.15
C LEU A 201 10.07 -10.75 -10.17
N ASN A 202 8.94 -10.07 -9.96
CA ASN A 202 8.84 -8.94 -9.04
C ASN A 202 7.92 -9.29 -7.86
N PHE A 203 8.12 -8.62 -6.72
CA PHE A 203 7.39 -8.93 -5.49
C PHE A 203 6.86 -7.70 -4.77
N ALA A 204 5.76 -7.90 -4.05
CA ALA A 204 5.22 -6.96 -3.10
C ALA A 204 4.89 -7.65 -1.77
N ILE A 205 5.08 -6.93 -0.68
CA ILE A 205 4.73 -7.32 0.69
C ILE A 205 3.23 -7.09 0.88
N PRO A 206 2.43 -8.08 1.36
CA PRO A 206 0.98 -7.94 1.45
C PRO A 206 0.54 -6.72 2.29
N ALA A 207 -0.38 -5.91 1.77
CA ALA A 207 -0.85 -4.69 2.44
C ALA A 207 -1.58 -4.99 3.77
N ASP A 208 -2.26 -6.14 3.87
CA ASP A 208 -2.97 -6.55 5.09
C ASP A 208 -2.09 -6.64 6.34
N TRP A 209 -0.79 -6.84 6.16
CA TRP A 209 0.15 -6.87 7.27
C TRP A 209 0.23 -5.54 8.03
N ILE A 210 -0.21 -4.43 7.41
CA ILE A 210 -0.28 -3.11 8.04
C ILE A 210 -1.18 -3.13 9.28
N ALA A 211 -2.32 -3.84 9.22
CA ALA A 211 -3.24 -3.93 10.37
C ALA A 211 -2.60 -4.66 11.57
N ASP A 212 -1.69 -5.59 11.30
CA ASP A 212 -0.96 -6.39 12.28
C ASP A 212 0.25 -5.65 12.89
N LEU A 213 0.71 -4.58 12.23
CA LEU A 213 2.00 -3.93 12.51
C LEU A 213 2.13 -3.44 13.96
N PRO A 214 1.12 -2.81 14.61
CA PRO A 214 1.24 -2.40 16.01
C PRO A 214 1.52 -3.56 16.98
N ARG A 215 0.80 -4.68 16.80
CA ARG A 215 0.97 -5.88 17.63
C ARG A 215 2.36 -6.51 17.41
N ARG A 216 2.80 -6.58 16.16
CA ARG A 216 4.13 -7.09 15.78
C ARG A 216 5.26 -6.23 16.36
N HIS A 217 5.11 -4.91 16.31
CA HIS A 217 6.04 -3.96 16.91
C HIS A 217 6.18 -4.16 18.42
N ALA A 218 5.05 -4.25 19.14
CA ALA A 218 5.07 -4.49 20.59
C ALA A 218 5.78 -5.81 20.97
N ALA A 219 5.51 -6.88 20.22
CA ALA A 219 6.21 -8.16 20.40
C ALA A 219 7.73 -8.04 20.14
N GLY A 220 8.13 -7.29 19.11
CA GLY A 220 9.52 -7.00 18.80
C GLY A 220 10.23 -6.23 19.92
N GLN A 221 9.57 -5.23 20.50
CA GLN A 221 10.10 -4.48 21.64
C GLN A 221 10.31 -5.37 22.87
N ALA A 222 9.33 -6.22 23.20
CA ALA A 222 9.43 -7.16 24.32
C ALA A 222 10.61 -8.13 24.14
N ALA A 223 10.79 -8.68 22.94
CA ALA A 223 11.91 -9.57 22.63
C ALA A 223 13.27 -8.86 22.77
N GLN A 224 13.39 -7.61 22.29
CA GLN A 224 14.62 -6.81 22.46
C GLN A 224 14.92 -6.51 23.92
N ALA A 225 13.90 -6.20 24.73
CA ALA A 225 14.06 -5.96 26.16
C ALA A 225 14.55 -7.21 26.91
N ALA A 226 13.94 -8.37 26.62
CA ALA A 226 14.35 -9.66 27.20
C ALA A 226 15.81 -10.02 26.84
N ALA A 227 16.21 -9.83 25.57
CA ALA A 227 17.58 -10.09 25.13
C ALA A 227 18.61 -9.21 25.85
N ARG A 228 18.30 -7.92 26.07
CA ARG A 228 19.17 -7.00 26.82
C ARG A 228 19.30 -7.38 28.29
N ALA A 229 18.20 -7.78 28.93
CA ALA A 229 18.20 -8.24 30.32
C ALA A 229 19.03 -9.51 30.50
N GLY A 230 18.88 -10.49 29.60
CA GLY A 230 19.70 -11.72 29.60
C GLY A 230 21.19 -11.44 29.40
N SER A 231 21.54 -10.54 28.46
CA SER A 231 22.94 -10.14 28.25
C SER A 231 23.55 -9.37 29.43
N ALA A 232 22.74 -8.69 30.24
CA ALA A 232 23.21 -8.00 31.44
C ALA A 232 23.39 -8.93 32.64
N ALA A 233 22.61 -10.02 32.72
CA ALA A 233 22.72 -11.02 33.79
C ALA A 233 23.89 -12.02 33.58
N SER A 234 24.41 -12.12 32.34
CA SER A 234 25.58 -12.95 32.01
C SER A 234 26.92 -12.20 32.07
N LYS A 235 26.94 -10.95 32.52
CA LYS A 235 28.14 -10.14 32.79
C LYS A 235 28.29 -9.91 34.27
#